data_AF-A0A929CPS7-F1
#
_entry.id   AF-A0A929CPS7-F1
#
_cell.length_a   1.000
_cell.length_b   1.000
_cell.length_c   1.000
_cell.angle_alpha   90.00
_cell.angle_beta   90.00
_cell.angle_gamma   90.00
#
_symmetry.space_group_name_H-M   'P 1'
#
loop_
_entity.id
_entity.type
_entity.pdbx_description
1 polymer ?
#
loop_
_entity_poly.entity_id
_entity_poly.type
_entity_poly.pdbx_seq_one_letter_code
_entity_poly.pdbx_strand_id
1 'polypeptide(L)'
;MEKREARQCRTILYVSVGLMIMYLIFDHKLLLFSAAGLAIMAIFSDWLRDKVSSIIIYTVKGLNITITTLLLTLVYLFILLPTARLQRFFFQNPVELSKTNKSSYFNSRDHIFTKEDFERTW
;
A
#
# COMPACT_ATOMS: atom_id res chain seq x y z
N MET A 1 -23.54 17.70 -8.05
CA MET A 1 -23.03 18.32 -6.81
C MET A 1 -23.37 17.45 -5.59
N GLU A 2 -24.59 16.94 -5.52
CA GLU A 2 -25.11 16.00 -4.51
C GLU A 2 -24.16 14.84 -4.09
N LYS A 3 -23.48 14.17 -5.04
CA LYS A 3 -22.53 13.07 -4.72
C LYS A 3 -21.29 13.50 -3.93
N ARG A 4 -20.93 14.79 -3.94
CA ARG A 4 -19.77 15.34 -3.22
C ARG A 4 -20.16 15.69 -1.78
N GLU A 5 -21.28 16.39 -1.61
CA GLU A 5 -21.84 16.74 -0.30
C GLU A 5 -22.12 15.50 0.54
N ALA A 6 -22.75 14.47 -0.06
CA ALA A 6 -22.99 13.20 0.64
C ALA A 6 -21.69 12.51 1.09
N ARG A 7 -20.61 12.63 0.31
CA ARG A 7 -19.29 12.08 0.70
C ARG A 7 -18.67 12.87 1.85
N GLN A 8 -18.73 14.20 1.80
CA GLN A 8 -18.20 15.06 2.86
C GLN A 8 -18.97 14.85 4.17
N CYS A 9 -20.29 14.73 4.07
CA CYS A 9 -21.17 14.39 5.17
C CYS A 9 -20.77 13.05 5.82
N ARG A 10 -20.53 12.02 5.01
CA ARG A 10 -20.04 10.71 5.49
C ARG A 10 -18.68 10.80 6.14
N THR A 11 -17.74 11.55 5.57
CA THR A 11 -16.39 11.72 6.14
C THR A 11 -16.46 12.34 7.54
N ILE A 12 -17.22 13.43 7.70
CA ILE A 12 -17.35 14.09 9.02
C ILE A 12 -18.06 13.17 10.02
N LEU A 13 -19.08 12.42 9.58
CA LEU A 13 -19.74 11.42 10.43
C LEU A 13 -18.78 10.32 10.88
N TYR A 14 -17.98 9.75 9.99
CA TYR A 14 -16.98 8.74 10.37
C TYR A 14 -15.97 9.27 11.38
N VAL A 15 -15.50 10.51 11.23
CA VAL A 15 -14.60 11.14 12.20
C VAL A 15 -15.30 11.39 13.54
N SER A 16 -16.55 11.87 13.52
CA SER A 16 -17.33 12.11 14.73
C SER A 16 -17.57 10.81 15.50
N VAL A 17 -17.97 9.74 14.80
CA VAL A 17 -18.13 8.40 15.40
C VAL A 17 -16.80 7.86 15.92
N GLY A 18 -15.71 8.02 15.17
CA GLY A 18 -14.37 7.66 15.62
C GLY A 18 -13.97 8.37 16.92
N LEU A 19 -14.21 9.68 17.03
CA LEU A 19 -13.98 10.42 18.28
C LEU A 19 -14.87 9.94 19.42
N MET A 20 -16.14 9.59 19.17
CA MET A 20 -17.02 9.04 20.19
C MET A 20 -16.52 7.68 20.70
N ILE A 21 -16.11 6.78 19.80
CA ILE A 21 -15.52 5.49 20.19
C ILE A 21 -14.25 5.72 21.02
N MET A 22 -13.44 6.70 20.63
CA MET A 22 -12.22 7.05 21.37
C MET A 22 -12.55 7.66 22.74
N TYR A 23 -13.64 8.41 22.88
CA TYR A 23 -14.15 8.82 24.19
C TYR A 23 -14.49 7.61 25.08
N LEU A 24 -15.10 6.55 24.55
CA LEU A 24 -15.41 5.35 25.36
C LEU A 24 -14.16 4.66 25.92
N ILE A 25 -13.01 4.79 25.26
CA ILE A 25 -11.76 4.14 25.69
C ILE A 25 -10.97 5.03 26.66
N PHE A 26 -10.93 6.34 26.41
CA PHE A 26 -10.09 7.29 27.15
C PHE A 26 -10.85 8.11 28.22
N ASP A 27 -12.19 8.07 28.24
CA ASP A 27 -13.12 8.85 29.09
C ASP A 27 -12.83 10.37 29.15
N HIS A 28 -12.17 10.89 28.12
CA HIS A 28 -11.83 12.31 28.03
C HIS A 28 -12.99 13.11 27.45
N LYS A 29 -13.69 13.86 28.31
CA LYS A 29 -14.86 14.69 27.97
C LYS A 29 -14.64 15.64 26.78
N LEU A 30 -13.41 16.12 26.56
CA LEU A 30 -13.05 16.97 25.43
C LEU A 30 -13.31 16.31 24.07
N LEU A 31 -13.12 14.98 23.96
CA LEU A 31 -13.38 14.24 22.73
C LEU A 31 -14.87 14.22 22.40
N LEU A 32 -15.72 14.05 23.42
CA LEU A 32 -17.16 14.03 23.25
C LEU A 32 -17.68 15.40 22.77
N PHE A 33 -17.25 16.49 23.41
CA PHE A 33 -17.61 17.85 22.98
C PHE A 33 -17.13 18.16 21.56
N SER A 34 -15.93 17.71 21.20
CA SER A 34 -15.39 17.90 19.85
C SER A 34 -16.18 17.11 18.80
N ALA A 35 -16.57 15.86 19.10
CA ALA A 35 -17.38 15.02 18.23
C ALA A 35 -18.76 15.63 17.98
N ALA A 36 -19.42 16.10 19.04
CA ALA A 36 -20.71 16.76 18.97
C ALA A 36 -20.63 18.09 18.21
N GLY A 37 -19.61 18.91 18.49
CA GLY A 37 -19.37 20.16 17.78
C GLY A 37 -19.19 19.95 16.27
N LEU A 38 -18.37 18.97 15.88
CA LEU A 38 -18.15 18.61 14.47
C LEU A 38 -19.44 18.15 13.78
N ALA A 39 -20.25 17.33 14.45
CA ALA A 39 -21.51 16.85 13.89
C ALA A 39 -22.53 17.98 13.71
N ILE A 40 -22.67 18.86 14.70
CA ILE A 40 -23.60 20.01 14.65
C ILE A 40 -23.16 20.99 13.56
N MET A 41 -21.87 21.34 13.50
CA MET A 41 -21.32 22.22 12.48
C MET A 41 -21.55 21.69 11.06
N ALA A 42 -21.46 20.36 10.89
CA ALA A 42 -21.70 19.74 9.59
C ALA A 42 -23.16 19.84 9.15
N ILE A 43 -24.13 19.89 10.06
CA ILE A 43 -25.57 19.98 9.74
C ILE A 43 -25.97 21.42 9.42
N PHE A 44 -25.37 22.40 10.11
CA PHE A 44 -25.82 23.79 10.06
C PHE A 44 -25.37 24.55 8.81
N SER A 45 -24.28 24.14 8.15
CA SER A 45 -23.75 24.89 7.00
C SER A 45 -22.95 24.03 6.04
N ASP A 46 -23.32 24.08 4.76
CA ASP A 46 -22.59 23.42 3.67
C ASP A 46 -21.18 24.03 3.47
N TRP A 47 -21.04 25.34 3.67
CA TRP A 47 -19.75 26.02 3.55
C TRP A 47 -18.75 25.56 4.62
N LEU A 48 -19.21 25.42 5.88
CA LEU A 48 -18.36 24.88 6.96
C LEU A 48 -18.03 23.42 6.71
N ARG A 49 -19.01 22.61 6.28
CA ARG A 49 -18.81 21.21 5.92
C ARG A 49 -17.70 21.03 4.88
N ASP A 50 -17.67 21.87 3.86
CA ASP A 50 -16.63 21.85 2.82
C ASP A 50 -15.23 22.13 3.39
N LYS A 51 -15.09 23.16 4.23
CA LYS A 51 -13.81 23.52 4.83
C LYS A 51 -13.30 22.46 5.80
N VAL A 52 -14.16 22.01 6.71
CA VAL A 52 -13.82 21.01 7.73
C VAL A 52 -13.48 19.67 7.08
N SER A 53 -14.30 19.19 6.16
CA SER A 53 -14.03 17.94 5.43
C SER A 53 -12.72 18.00 4.65
N SER A 54 -12.39 19.15 4.05
CA SER A 54 -11.13 19.33 3.34
C SER A 54 -9.93 19.21 4.28
N ILE A 55 -9.94 19.90 5.43
CA ILE A 55 -8.85 19.83 6.42
C ILE A 55 -8.63 18.38 6.88
N ILE A 56 -9.72 17.68 7.22
CA ILE A 56 -9.65 16.27 7.62
C ILE A 56 -9.03 15.42 6.52
N ILE A 57 -9.47 15.57 5.28
CA ILE A 57 -8.96 14.78 4.15
C ILE A 57 -7.46 15.07 3.93
N TYR A 58 -7.01 16.32 4.05
CA TYR A 58 -5.60 16.67 3.95
C TYR A 58 -4.77 16.00 5.06
N THR A 59 -5.25 16.04 6.30
CA THR A 59 -4.60 15.36 7.44
C THR A 59 -4.50 13.86 7.19
N VAL A 60 -5.61 13.21 6.81
CA VAL A 60 -5.63 11.78 6.50
C VAL A 60 -4.70 11.44 5.34
N LYS A 61 -4.63 12.27 4.30
CA LYS A 61 -3.72 12.05 3.18
C LYS A 61 -2.26 12.05 3.62
N GLY A 62 -1.88 12.98 4.51
CA GLY A 62 -0.53 13.03 5.09
C GLY A 62 -0.20 11.75 5.87
N LEU A 63 -1.09 11.34 6.78
CA LEU A 63 -0.96 10.09 7.55
C LEU A 63 -0.89 8.86 6.64
N ASN A 64 -1.74 8.81 5.62
CA ASN A 64 -1.85 7.65 4.74
C ASN A 64 -0.59 7.43 3.91
N ILE A 65 0.16 8.47 3.56
CA ILE A 65 1.45 8.32 2.87
C ILE A 65 2.41 7.51 3.75
N THR A 66 2.56 7.91 5.02
CA THR A 66 3.42 7.21 5.97
C THR A 66 2.96 5.79 6.22
N ILE A 67 1.64 5.58 6.42
CA ILE A 67 1.06 4.26 6.65
C ILE A 67 1.24 3.36 5.42
N THR A 68 1.05 3.88 4.21
CA THR A 68 1.19 3.10 2.98
C THR A 68 2.63 2.66 2.77
N THR A 69 3.60 3.56 2.98
CA THR A 69 5.02 3.20 2.91
C THR A 69 5.36 2.17 3.98
N LEU A 70 4.91 2.37 5.22
CA LEU A 70 5.16 1.43 6.32
C LEU A 70 4.55 0.05 6.02
N LEU A 71 3.31 0.01 5.53
CA LEU A 71 2.61 -1.22 5.16
C LEU A 71 3.37 -1.94 4.04
N LEU A 72 3.83 -1.23 3.02
CA LEU A 72 4.61 -1.80 1.93
C LEU A 72 5.94 -2.37 2.44
N THR A 73 6.64 -1.65 3.33
CA THR A 73 7.86 -2.13 3.97
C THR A 73 7.58 -3.38 4.82
N LEU A 74 6.46 -3.41 5.55
CA LEU A 74 6.06 -4.56 6.35
C LEU A 74 5.79 -5.77 5.45
N VAL A 75 5.02 -5.60 4.38
CA VAL A 75 4.76 -6.66 3.38
C VAL A 75 6.08 -7.15 2.76
N TYR A 76 6.97 -6.23 2.39
CA TYR A 76 8.29 -6.60 1.87
C TYR A 76 9.08 -7.43 2.88
N LEU A 77 9.13 -7.00 4.14
CA LEU A 77 9.93 -7.62 5.19
C LEU A 77 9.39 -8.98 5.63
N PHE A 78 8.07 -9.14 5.73
CA PHE A 78 7.43 -10.34 6.27
C PHE A 78 6.96 -11.33 5.20
N ILE A 79 6.76 -10.91 3.96
CA ILE A 79 6.32 -11.79 2.87
C ILE A 79 7.46 -11.98 1.86
N LEU A 80 7.95 -10.91 1.24
CA LEU A 80 8.95 -11.03 0.16
C LEU A 80 10.32 -11.48 0.66
N LEU A 81 10.81 -10.90 1.75
CA LEU A 81 12.15 -11.17 2.25
C LEU A 81 12.32 -12.63 2.73
N PRO A 82 11.39 -13.22 3.52
CA PRO A 82 11.51 -14.62 3.87
C PRO A 82 11.31 -15.53 2.66
N THR A 83 10.41 -15.22 1.74
CA THR A 83 10.23 -16.05 0.53
C THR A 83 11.46 -16.04 -0.35
N ALA A 84 12.12 -14.89 -0.56
CA ALA A 84 13.38 -14.80 -1.29
C ALA A 84 14.54 -15.52 -0.57
N ARG A 85 14.61 -15.43 0.77
CA ARG A 85 15.62 -16.18 1.53
C ARG A 85 15.37 -17.68 1.47
N LEU A 86 14.13 -18.12 1.65
CA LEU A 86 13.74 -19.52 1.49
C LEU A 86 14.07 -20.01 0.08
N GLN A 87 13.78 -19.21 -0.95
CA GLN A 87 14.14 -19.56 -2.32
C GLN A 87 15.65 -19.77 -2.46
N ARG A 88 16.47 -18.90 -1.86
CA ARG A 88 17.93 -19.03 -1.90
C ARG A 88 18.44 -20.28 -1.17
N PHE A 89 17.75 -20.73 -0.11
CA PHE A 89 18.12 -21.96 0.61
C PHE A 89 17.61 -23.23 -0.08
N PHE A 90 16.40 -23.23 -0.64
CA PHE A 90 15.78 -24.40 -1.26
C PHE A 90 16.12 -24.59 -2.74
N PHE A 91 16.31 -23.50 -3.49
CA PHE A 91 16.69 -23.53 -4.90
C PHE A 91 18.14 -23.08 -5.05
N GLN A 92 19.08 -24.02 -4.86
CA GLN A 92 20.48 -23.80 -5.24
C GLN A 92 20.57 -23.64 -6.77
N ASN A 93 20.81 -22.40 -7.22
CA ASN A 93 21.17 -22.03 -8.61
C ASN A 93 20.12 -22.35 -9.70
N PRO A 94 19.04 -21.56 -9.84
CA PRO A 94 18.18 -21.61 -11.03
C PRO A 94 18.87 -21.07 -12.29
N VAL A 95 20.00 -20.36 -12.14
CA VAL A 95 20.85 -19.90 -13.22
C VAL A 95 22.23 -20.48 -12.93
N GLU A 96 22.86 -21.16 -13.90
CA GLU A 96 24.23 -21.71 -13.80
C GLU A 96 25.29 -20.59 -13.67
N LEU A 97 25.20 -19.78 -12.60
CA LEU A 97 26.14 -18.70 -12.27
C LEU A 97 27.22 -19.19 -11.30
N SER A 98 26.99 -20.32 -10.63
CA SER A 98 28.05 -21.03 -9.93
C SER A 98 29.01 -21.59 -10.97
N LYS A 99 30.24 -21.07 -11.02
CA LYS A 99 31.36 -21.61 -11.81
C LYS A 99 31.68 -23.04 -11.35
N THR A 100 30.82 -23.99 -11.69
CA THR A 100 31.13 -25.40 -11.59
C THR A 100 31.85 -25.73 -12.88
N ASN A 101 33.18 -25.69 -12.85
CA ASN A 101 34.08 -26.23 -13.88
C ASN A 101 34.17 -25.52 -15.26
N LYS A 102 33.71 -24.27 -15.43
CA LYS A 102 33.87 -23.53 -16.70
C LYS A 102 34.66 -22.23 -16.53
N SER A 103 35.60 -21.97 -17.45
CA SER A 103 36.45 -20.75 -17.49
C SER A 103 35.70 -19.51 -18.01
N SER A 104 34.53 -19.70 -18.63
CA SER A 104 33.74 -18.66 -19.27
C SER A 104 32.24 -18.96 -19.14
N TYR A 105 31.41 -17.90 -19.18
CA TYR A 105 29.94 -18.01 -19.26
C TYR A 105 29.45 -18.42 -20.66
N PHE A 106 30.35 -18.46 -21.65
CA PHE A 106 30.03 -18.96 -22.99
C PHE A 106 29.96 -20.48 -22.99
N ASN A 107 28.83 -21.03 -23.42
CA ASN A 107 28.72 -22.44 -23.79
C ASN A 107 29.30 -22.61 -25.20
N SER A 108 30.42 -23.32 -25.33
CA SER A 108 30.92 -23.80 -26.62
C SER A 108 29.90 -24.80 -27.17
N ARG A 109 29.21 -24.43 -28.26
CA ARG A 109 28.39 -25.37 -29.05
C ARG A 109 29.18 -25.72 -30.30
N ASP A 110 29.74 -26.92 -30.34
CA ASP A 110 30.26 -27.51 -31.56
C ASP A 110 29.08 -28.13 -32.34
N HIS A 111 28.16 -27.29 -32.81
CA HIS A 111 26.99 -27.74 -33.58
C HIS A 111 27.30 -27.68 -35.08
N ILE A 112 27.14 -28.81 -35.76
CA ILE A 112 27.28 -28.90 -37.21
C ILE A 112 25.93 -28.48 -37.82
N PHE A 113 25.90 -27.32 -38.47
CA PHE A 113 24.69 -26.78 -39.06
C PHE A 113 24.12 -27.72 -40.13
N THR A 114 22.88 -28.17 -39.93
CA THR A 114 22.13 -28.91 -40.94
C THR A 114 21.07 -28.02 -41.58
N LYS A 115 20.50 -28.47 -42.70
CA LYS A 115 19.53 -27.69 -43.47
C LYS A 115 18.28 -27.36 -42.65
N GLU A 116 17.91 -28.24 -41.73
CA GLU A 116 16.75 -28.08 -40.85
C GLU A 116 16.91 -26.89 -39.87
N ASP A 117 18.14 -26.52 -39.50
CA ASP A 117 18.41 -25.38 -38.61
C ASP A 117 18.08 -24.03 -39.27
N PHE A 118 18.09 -23.98 -40.61
CA PHE A 118 17.73 -22.78 -41.36
C PHE A 118 16.21 -22.60 -41.52
N GLU A 119 15.42 -23.65 -41.25
CA GLU A 119 13.96 -23.55 -41.29
C GLU A 119 13.38 -23.04 -39.96
N ARG A 120 14.13 -23.16 -38.85
CA ARG A 120 13.76 -22.63 -37.53
C ARG A 120 14.94 -21.95 -36.85
N THR A 121 15.15 -20.69 -37.21
CA THR A 121 16.28 -19.87 -36.78
C THR A 121 16.13 -19.22 -35.39
N TRP A 122 15.05 -19.51 -34.65
CA TRP A 122 14.71 -18.90 -33.37
C TRP A 122 14.65 -19.91 -32.23
#